data_AF-A0A8T6NLX6-F1
#
_entry.id   AF-A0A8T6NLX6-F1
#
_cell.length_a   1.000
_cell.length_b   1.000
_cell.length_c   1.000
_cell.angle_alpha   90.00
_cell.angle_beta   90.00
_cell.angle_gamma   90.00
#
_symmetry.space_group_name_H-M   'P 1'
#
loop_
_entity.id
_entity.type
_entity.pdbx_description
1 polymer ?
#
loop_
_entity_poly.entity_id
_entity_poly.type
_entity_poly.pdbx_seq_one_letter_code
_entity_poly.pdbx_strand_id
1 'polypeptide(L)'
;MGVSSVVREELEKLRVELRDTKLEVARDISELREVINNISLEMEQVIQRSLSLMTRLEGLESRAQSLSGGLSSEFNAFAYATLDELEPEYSEYDENESNTEPEETNMEELRSDLSEEKLAVKDISLDEENSEMTEWSTEDIVAYVFDQVNADIDTIGGVLNNQLYLRYPEGIKGTTETKAMLKDLLASDETIAVHKLDKFRSLYYRTGADPDATYKRIFG
;
A
#
# COMPACT_ATOMS: atom_id res chain seq x y z
N MET A 1 -5.52 40.94 -33.78
CA MET A 1 -6.97 40.78 -33.54
C MET A 1 -7.17 40.61 -32.04
N GLY A 2 -8.07 41.36 -31.43
CA GLY A 2 -8.33 41.24 -29.99
C GLY A 2 -9.24 40.03 -29.69
N VAL A 3 -8.91 39.28 -28.65
CA VAL A 3 -9.80 38.22 -28.12
C VAL A 3 -11.09 38.87 -27.64
N SER A 4 -12.25 38.34 -28.05
CA SER A 4 -13.57 38.85 -27.66
C SER A 4 -13.72 38.93 -26.14
N SER A 5 -14.43 39.93 -25.63
CA SER A 5 -14.63 40.12 -24.18
C SER A 5 -15.27 38.89 -23.53
N VAL A 6 -16.24 38.27 -24.21
CA VAL A 6 -16.92 37.04 -23.78
C VAL A 6 -15.92 35.90 -23.54
N VAL A 7 -14.96 35.72 -24.46
CA VAL A 7 -13.94 34.66 -24.35
C VAL A 7 -12.95 34.95 -23.22
N ARG A 8 -12.73 36.23 -22.85
CA ARG A 8 -11.92 36.57 -21.66
C ARG A 8 -12.64 36.22 -20.37
N GLU A 9 -13.95 36.52 -20.29
CA GLU A 9 -14.79 36.21 -19.14
C GLU A 9 -14.96 34.70 -18.94
N GLU A 10 -15.14 33.93 -20.02
CA GLU A 10 -15.13 32.46 -19.97
C GLU A 10 -13.78 31.88 -19.50
N LEU A 11 -12.66 32.43 -19.99
CA LEU A 11 -11.32 32.02 -19.53
C LEU A 11 -11.05 32.37 -18.07
N GLU A 12 -11.62 33.46 -17.55
CA GLU A 12 -11.51 33.84 -16.16
C GLU A 12 -12.37 32.94 -15.26
N LYS A 13 -13.60 32.61 -15.68
CA LYS A 13 -14.46 31.62 -15.03
C LYS A 13 -13.80 30.23 -14.96
N LEU A 14 -13.26 29.74 -16.08
CA LEU A 14 -12.55 28.45 -16.12
C LEU A 14 -11.30 28.42 -15.23
N ARG A 15 -10.60 29.55 -15.05
CA ARG A 15 -9.47 29.65 -14.11
C ARG A 15 -9.89 29.55 -12.66
N VAL A 16 -11.05 30.10 -12.30
CA VAL A 16 -11.62 29.98 -10.95
C VAL A 16 -12.06 28.53 -10.72
N GLU A 17 -12.81 27.93 -11.62
CA GLU A 17 -13.25 26.53 -11.51
C GLU A 17 -12.06 25.54 -11.42
N LEU A 18 -10.99 25.76 -12.20
CA LEU A 18 -9.76 24.96 -12.12
C LEU A 18 -9.01 25.18 -10.80
N ARG A 19 -9.01 26.41 -10.26
CA ARG A 19 -8.44 26.69 -8.93
C ARG A 19 -9.23 25.98 -7.83
N ASP A 20 -10.55 26.04 -7.87
CA ASP A 20 -11.42 25.50 -6.83
C ASP A 20 -11.36 23.97 -6.81
N THR A 21 -11.47 23.32 -7.98
CA THR A 21 -11.25 21.87 -8.11
C THR A 21 -9.84 21.44 -7.70
N LYS A 22 -8.80 22.27 -7.94
CA LYS A 22 -7.45 21.99 -7.42
C LYS A 22 -7.38 22.06 -5.89
N LEU A 23 -8.12 22.96 -5.25
CA LEU A 23 -8.18 23.07 -3.79
C LEU A 23 -8.99 21.91 -3.17
N GLU A 24 -10.07 21.49 -3.82
CA GLU A 24 -10.85 20.30 -3.47
C GLU A 24 -9.98 19.03 -3.53
N VAL A 25 -9.32 18.76 -4.66
CA VAL A 25 -8.40 17.61 -4.79
C VAL A 25 -7.23 17.67 -3.79
N ALA A 26 -6.69 18.87 -3.49
CA ALA A 26 -5.64 19.02 -2.48
C ALA A 26 -6.14 18.70 -1.06
N ARG A 27 -7.40 19.03 -0.76
CA ARG A 27 -8.07 18.69 0.50
C ARG A 27 -8.32 17.19 0.58
N ASP A 28 -8.90 16.57 -0.45
CA ASP A 28 -9.16 15.13 -0.50
C ASP A 28 -7.87 14.32 -0.31
N ILE A 29 -6.76 14.75 -0.93
CA ILE A 29 -5.44 14.14 -0.74
C ILE A 29 -4.95 14.27 0.72
N SER A 30 -5.28 15.36 1.41
CA SER A 30 -4.94 15.54 2.84
C SER A 30 -5.77 14.63 3.73
N GLU A 31 -7.08 14.56 3.52
CA GLU A 31 -7.99 13.69 4.28
C GLU A 31 -7.64 12.21 4.06
N LEU A 32 -7.32 11.79 2.82
CA LEU A 32 -6.84 10.43 2.53
C LEU A 32 -5.50 10.10 3.20
N ARG A 33 -4.58 11.07 3.33
CA ARG A 33 -3.30 10.87 4.05
C ARG A 33 -3.53 10.67 5.54
N GLU A 34 -4.46 11.40 6.14
CA GLU A 34 -4.84 11.24 7.55
C GLU A 34 -5.46 9.85 7.79
N VAL A 35 -6.38 9.41 6.93
CA VAL A 35 -6.95 8.05 6.99
C VAL A 35 -5.89 6.96 6.84
N ILE A 36 -4.93 7.11 5.91
CA ILE A 36 -3.82 6.16 5.76
C ILE A 36 -2.94 6.10 7.01
N ASN A 37 -2.62 7.25 7.62
CA ASN A 37 -1.83 7.29 8.85
C ASN A 37 -2.57 6.59 10.02
N ASN A 38 -3.88 6.82 10.15
CA ASN A 38 -4.69 6.17 11.18
C ASN A 38 -4.75 4.65 10.99
N ILE A 39 -4.95 4.18 9.76
CA ILE A 39 -4.90 2.74 9.43
C ILE A 39 -3.52 2.14 9.73
N SER A 40 -2.44 2.88 9.46
CA SER A 40 -1.07 2.43 9.78
C SER A 40 -0.86 2.23 11.29
N LEU A 41 -1.39 3.14 12.11
CA LEU A 41 -1.31 3.04 13.58
C LEU A 41 -2.18 1.88 14.12
N GLU A 42 -3.39 1.70 13.60
CA GLU A 42 -4.23 0.55 13.95
C GLU A 42 -3.58 -0.79 13.56
N MET A 43 -2.95 -0.85 12.38
CA MET A 43 -2.24 -2.03 11.91
C MET A 43 -1.03 -2.36 12.78
N GLU A 44 -0.26 -1.36 13.22
CA GLU A 44 0.84 -1.56 14.16
C GLU A 44 0.35 -2.13 15.50
N GLN A 45 -0.74 -1.60 16.06
CA GLN A 45 -1.36 -2.13 17.28
C GLN A 45 -1.83 -3.59 17.11
N VAL A 46 -2.39 -3.94 15.95
CA VAL A 46 -2.80 -5.32 15.63
C VAL A 46 -1.58 -6.24 15.55
N ILE A 47 -0.49 -5.80 14.91
CA ILE A 47 0.78 -6.57 14.83
C ILE A 47 1.33 -6.81 16.25
N GLN A 48 1.46 -5.77 17.08
CA GLN A 48 1.94 -5.90 18.46
C GLN A 48 1.09 -6.88 19.29
N ARG A 49 -0.25 -6.81 19.18
CA ARG A 49 -1.16 -7.76 19.83
C ARG A 49 -1.00 -9.19 19.30
N SER A 50 -0.80 -9.35 17.99
CA SER A 50 -0.60 -10.68 17.37
C SER A 50 0.70 -11.34 17.84
N LEU A 51 1.79 -10.58 17.96
CA LEU A 51 3.07 -11.05 18.50
C LEU A 51 2.94 -11.47 19.96
N SER A 52 2.32 -10.64 20.81
CA SER A 52 2.04 -10.99 22.22
C SER A 52 1.22 -12.28 22.34
N LEU A 53 0.18 -12.44 21.52
CA LEU A 53 -0.62 -13.67 21.49
C LEU A 53 0.18 -14.88 20.98
N MET A 54 1.05 -14.70 20.00
CA MET A 54 1.91 -15.77 19.47
C MET A 54 2.92 -16.26 20.52
N THR A 55 3.61 -15.35 21.22
CA THR A 55 4.51 -15.70 22.33
C THR A 55 3.77 -16.39 23.48
N ARG A 56 2.53 -15.96 23.79
CA ARG A 56 1.67 -16.64 24.77
C ARG A 56 1.28 -18.05 24.30
N LEU A 57 1.00 -18.25 23.01
CA LEU A 57 0.66 -19.55 22.43
C LEU A 57 1.86 -20.50 22.43
N GLU A 58 3.04 -20.05 22.01
CA GLU A 58 4.29 -20.82 22.06
C GLU A 58 4.62 -21.26 23.50
N GLY A 59 4.48 -20.34 24.48
CA GLY A 59 4.66 -20.65 25.90
C GLY A 59 3.66 -21.68 26.43
N LEU A 60 2.42 -21.67 25.93
CA LEU A 60 1.41 -22.69 26.23
C LEU A 60 1.72 -24.03 25.53
N GLU A 61 2.19 -24.02 24.29
CA GLU A 61 2.53 -25.23 23.53
C GLU A 61 3.72 -25.97 24.17
N SER A 62 4.82 -25.26 24.44
CA SER A 62 5.98 -25.80 25.16
C SER A 62 5.60 -26.43 26.52
N ARG A 63 4.58 -25.87 27.18
CA ARG A 63 4.03 -26.40 28.43
C ARG A 63 3.04 -27.54 28.25
N ALA A 64 2.25 -27.57 27.18
CA ALA A 64 1.44 -28.73 26.84
C ALA A 64 2.33 -29.94 26.48
N GLN A 65 3.40 -29.72 25.71
CA GLN A 65 4.39 -30.74 25.39
C GLN A 65 5.09 -31.27 26.65
N SER A 66 5.51 -30.42 27.60
CA SER A 66 6.14 -30.87 28.84
C SER A 66 5.17 -31.47 29.88
N LEU A 67 3.93 -30.95 30.01
CA LEU A 67 2.88 -31.54 30.86
C LEU A 67 2.40 -32.90 30.35
N SER A 68 2.49 -33.17 29.04
CA SER A 68 2.25 -34.51 28.49
C SER A 68 3.24 -35.57 29.02
N GLY A 69 4.36 -35.14 29.63
CA GLY A 69 5.32 -35.99 30.34
C GLY A 69 5.11 -36.12 31.85
N GLY A 70 4.19 -35.39 32.49
CA GLY A 70 4.02 -35.45 33.94
C GLY A 70 2.92 -34.55 34.53
N LEU A 71 1.80 -35.16 34.94
CA LEU A 71 0.69 -34.50 35.63
C LEU A 71 1.00 -34.28 37.13
N SER A 72 1.19 -33.03 37.59
CA SER A 72 0.89 -32.66 39.00
C SER A 72 0.85 -31.16 39.37
N SER A 73 1.34 -30.22 38.54
CA SER A 73 1.37 -28.80 38.92
C SER A 73 0.05 -28.09 38.62
N GLU A 74 -0.58 -27.49 39.64
CA GLU A 74 -1.78 -26.67 39.46
C GLU A 74 -1.50 -25.44 38.59
N PHE A 75 -2.50 -25.08 37.79
CA PHE A 75 -2.44 -24.03 36.78
C PHE A 75 -2.52 -22.64 37.41
N ASN A 76 -1.50 -21.79 37.20
CA ASN A 76 -1.52 -20.40 37.59
C ASN A 76 -1.18 -19.47 36.41
N ALA A 77 -2.22 -19.03 35.70
CA ALA A 77 -2.10 -18.11 34.57
C ALA A 77 -1.52 -16.73 34.94
N PHE A 78 -1.64 -16.33 36.22
CA PHE A 78 -1.21 -15.02 36.69
C PHE A 78 0.32 -14.89 36.87
N ALA A 79 1.08 -15.98 36.71
CA ALA A 79 2.55 -15.95 36.80
C ALA A 79 3.25 -15.41 35.54
N TYR A 80 2.51 -15.23 34.43
CA TYR A 80 3.02 -14.74 33.14
C TYR A 80 2.30 -13.50 32.60
N ALA A 81 1.38 -12.94 33.38
CA ALA A 81 0.96 -11.56 33.21
C ALA A 81 1.82 -10.70 34.13
N THR A 82 2.76 -9.94 33.56
CA THR A 82 3.32 -8.79 34.27
C THR A 82 2.17 -7.82 34.55
N LEU A 83 2.06 -7.29 35.78
CA LEU A 83 0.92 -6.47 36.18
C LEU A 83 0.75 -5.21 35.32
N ASP A 84 1.85 -4.70 34.74
CA ASP A 84 1.88 -3.62 33.75
C ASP A 84 1.07 -3.94 32.46
N GLU A 85 0.81 -5.21 32.12
CA GLU A 85 -0.06 -5.60 30.99
C GLU A 85 -1.56 -5.68 31.37
N LEU A 86 -1.89 -5.47 32.65
CA LEU A 86 -3.25 -5.60 33.21
C LEU A 86 -3.81 -4.30 33.78
N GLU A 87 -3.07 -3.20 33.77
CA GLU A 87 -3.66 -1.88 33.89
C GLU A 87 -4.22 -1.45 32.52
N PRO A 88 -5.55 -1.43 32.32
CA PRO A 88 -6.10 -0.63 31.26
C PRO A 88 -5.77 0.83 31.57
N GLU A 89 -5.02 1.50 30.68
CA GLU A 89 -5.04 2.95 30.58
C GLU A 89 -6.46 3.38 30.17
N TYR A 90 -7.36 3.43 31.16
CA TYR A 90 -8.46 4.38 31.16
C TYR A 90 -7.82 5.76 31.27
N SER A 91 -7.40 6.29 30.12
CA SER A 91 -7.23 7.73 29.96
C SER A 91 -8.61 8.34 30.16
N GLU A 92 -8.84 8.86 31.37
CA GLU A 92 -10.08 9.51 31.73
C GLU A 92 -10.35 10.67 30.75
N TYR A 93 -11.58 10.72 30.25
CA TYR A 93 -12.07 11.87 29.49
C TYR A 93 -12.23 13.04 30.45
N ASP A 94 -11.15 13.79 30.67
CA ASP A 94 -11.17 14.99 31.50
C ASP A 94 -11.60 16.21 30.64
N GLU A 95 -12.91 16.29 30.37
CA GLU A 95 -13.52 17.56 30.00
C GLU A 95 -13.58 18.45 31.25
N ASN A 96 -12.67 19.43 31.40
CA ASN A 96 -12.98 20.67 32.11
C ASN A 96 -12.04 21.86 31.81
N GLU A 97 -12.66 23.03 31.90
CA GLU A 97 -12.26 24.32 31.34
C GLU A 97 -11.04 25.04 32.00
N SER A 98 -10.32 25.77 31.13
CA SER A 98 -9.84 27.17 31.32
C SER A 98 -8.50 27.51 32.03
N ASN A 99 -7.80 28.47 31.39
CA ASN A 99 -6.78 29.40 31.89
C ASN A 99 -5.49 28.83 32.52
N THR A 100 -4.31 29.08 31.95
CA THR A 100 -3.67 30.43 32.00
C THR A 100 -2.64 30.62 30.86
N GLU A 101 -2.47 31.87 30.42
CA GLU A 101 -1.59 32.37 29.34
C GLU A 101 -0.07 32.43 29.73
N PRO A 102 0.83 33.11 28.97
CA PRO A 102 1.41 32.68 27.69
C PRO A 102 2.96 32.77 27.68
N GLU A 103 3.64 32.29 26.62
CA GLU A 103 4.97 32.83 26.26
C GLU A 103 5.07 33.15 24.76
N GLU A 104 5.61 34.33 24.47
CA GLU A 104 5.72 34.90 23.13
C GLU A 104 7.04 34.53 22.44
N THR A 105 7.00 34.70 21.10
CA THR A 105 8.09 34.87 20.13
C THR A 105 8.63 33.58 19.48
N ASN A 106 8.88 33.54 18.17
CA ASN A 106 9.30 34.64 17.29
C ASN A 106 8.74 34.47 15.86
N MET A 107 8.42 35.58 15.16
CA MET A 107 7.75 35.56 13.85
C MET A 107 8.45 36.47 12.83
N GLU A 108 9.41 35.94 12.08
CA GLU A 108 10.03 36.50 10.86
C GLU A 108 10.93 35.36 10.27
N GLU A 109 11.12 35.15 8.95
CA GLU A 109 11.01 36.05 7.81
C GLU A 109 10.23 35.46 6.59
N LEU A 110 10.04 36.33 5.58
CA LEU A 110 9.28 36.14 4.34
C LEU A 110 10.15 35.75 3.13
N ARG A 111 9.55 34.98 2.18
CA ARG A 111 9.93 34.89 0.72
C ARG A 111 11.29 34.22 0.43
N SER A 112 11.55 33.58 -0.71
CA SER A 112 10.75 33.03 -1.82
C SER A 112 11.59 31.87 -2.48
N ASP A 113 11.42 31.30 -3.67
CA ASP A 113 10.65 31.64 -4.88
C ASP A 113 10.43 30.39 -5.78
N LEU A 114 9.84 30.56 -6.96
CA LEU A 114 9.64 29.53 -8.00
C LEU A 114 10.72 29.60 -9.10
N SER A 115 11.59 28.59 -9.23
CA SER A 115 12.28 28.30 -10.52
C SER A 115 13.04 26.97 -10.56
N GLU A 116 13.01 26.33 -11.74
CA GLU A 116 14.00 25.38 -12.29
C GLU A 116 14.08 23.95 -11.74
N GLU A 117 13.17 23.13 -12.27
CA GLU A 117 13.50 21.90 -13.02
C GLU A 117 15.01 21.66 -13.27
N LYS A 118 15.59 20.62 -12.64
CA LYS A 118 16.73 19.90 -13.24
C LYS A 118 16.87 18.45 -12.77
N LEU A 119 17.03 17.55 -13.74
CA LEU A 119 17.37 16.15 -13.52
C LEU A 119 18.73 15.99 -12.83
N ALA A 120 18.81 15.13 -11.82
CA ALA A 120 19.99 14.29 -11.59
C ALA A 120 19.62 13.04 -10.77
N VAL A 121 19.75 11.86 -11.39
CA VAL A 121 19.83 10.58 -10.69
C VAL A 121 21.22 10.45 -10.09
N LYS A 122 21.35 10.17 -8.78
CA LYS A 122 22.32 9.18 -8.26
C LYS A 122 22.25 8.95 -6.74
N ASP A 123 22.55 7.70 -6.38
CA ASP A 123 23.19 7.26 -5.15
C ASP A 123 22.59 7.75 -3.81
N ILE A 124 21.46 7.13 -3.42
CA ILE A 124 21.28 6.74 -2.02
C ILE A 124 21.63 5.26 -1.96
N SER A 125 22.79 4.97 -1.36
CA SER A 125 23.12 3.64 -0.87
C SER A 125 22.10 3.26 0.18
N LEU A 126 21.25 2.28 -0.12
CA LEU A 126 20.47 1.60 0.90
C LEU A 126 21.44 0.71 1.67
N ASP A 127 21.65 1.03 2.94
CA ASP A 127 22.47 0.23 3.84
C ASP A 127 21.92 -1.19 3.96
N GLU A 128 22.85 -2.14 4.12
CA GLU A 128 22.69 -3.56 3.82
C GLU A 128 22.08 -4.36 4.99
N GLU A 129 21.27 -3.71 5.84
CA GLU A 129 20.77 -4.28 7.10
C GLU A 129 19.24 -4.17 7.25
N ASN A 130 18.64 -5.24 7.79
CA ASN A 130 17.21 -5.42 8.10
C ASN A 130 16.24 -5.62 6.94
N SER A 131 16.41 -6.73 6.24
CA SER A 131 15.25 -7.57 5.92
C SER A 131 15.56 -9.00 6.32
N GLU A 132 14.69 -9.61 7.15
CA GLU A 132 14.52 -11.06 7.16
C GLU A 132 13.90 -11.47 5.83
N MET A 133 14.72 -11.41 4.78
CA MET A 133 14.32 -11.69 3.43
C MET A 133 14.02 -13.18 3.38
N THR A 134 12.75 -13.52 3.52
CA THR A 134 12.24 -14.82 3.12
C THR A 134 12.75 -15.02 1.70
N GLU A 135 13.60 -16.02 1.47
CA GLU A 135 14.19 -16.25 0.15
C GLU A 135 13.11 -16.87 -0.76
N TRP A 136 12.21 -16.03 -1.27
CA TRP A 136 11.24 -16.43 -2.27
C TRP A 136 12.01 -16.92 -3.49
N SER A 137 11.85 -18.18 -3.87
CA SER A 137 12.49 -18.70 -5.07
C SER A 137 11.92 -18.00 -6.31
N THR A 138 12.65 -18.08 -7.43
CA THR A 138 12.14 -17.59 -8.71
C THR A 138 10.82 -18.25 -9.11
N GLU A 139 10.59 -19.49 -8.67
CA GLU A 139 9.37 -20.25 -8.94
C GLU A 139 8.20 -19.77 -8.07
N ASP A 140 8.43 -19.51 -6.77
CA ASP A 140 7.41 -18.98 -5.85
C ASP A 140 6.91 -17.59 -6.27
N ILE A 141 7.84 -16.70 -6.64
CA ILE A 141 7.52 -15.35 -7.15
C ILE A 141 6.63 -15.47 -8.41
N VAL A 142 6.99 -16.38 -9.31
CA VAL A 142 6.29 -16.54 -10.59
C VAL A 142 4.90 -17.17 -10.38
N ALA A 143 4.77 -18.17 -9.51
CA ALA A 143 3.48 -18.78 -9.17
C ALA A 143 2.54 -17.75 -8.54
N TYR A 144 3.00 -16.98 -7.54
CA TYR A 144 2.22 -15.93 -6.91
C TYR A 144 1.75 -14.85 -7.90
N VAL A 145 2.66 -14.36 -8.75
CA VAL A 145 2.31 -13.35 -9.77
C VAL A 145 1.34 -13.92 -10.80
N PHE A 146 1.47 -15.20 -11.19
CA PHE A 146 0.56 -15.87 -12.11
C PHE A 146 -0.85 -16.02 -11.53
N ASP A 147 -0.98 -16.47 -10.29
CA ASP A 147 -2.26 -16.58 -9.59
C ASP A 147 -2.95 -15.22 -9.44
N GLN A 148 -2.19 -14.17 -9.09
CA GLN A 148 -2.72 -12.81 -9.00
C GLN A 148 -3.18 -12.27 -10.37
N VAL A 149 -2.44 -12.57 -11.46
CA VAL A 149 -2.85 -12.20 -12.82
C VAL A 149 -4.12 -12.94 -13.24
N ASN A 150 -4.27 -14.21 -12.88
CA ASN A 150 -5.50 -14.98 -13.15
C ASN A 150 -6.70 -14.43 -12.36
N ALA A 151 -6.53 -14.13 -11.07
CA ALA A 151 -7.56 -13.50 -10.24
C ALA A 151 -7.99 -12.13 -10.80
N ASP A 152 -7.05 -11.31 -11.28
CA ASP A 152 -7.33 -10.05 -11.95
C ASP A 152 -8.05 -10.23 -13.30
N ILE A 153 -7.68 -11.24 -14.10
CA ILE A 153 -8.36 -11.55 -15.36
C ILE A 153 -9.82 -11.95 -15.10
N ASP A 154 -10.10 -12.75 -14.07
CA ASP A 154 -11.47 -13.13 -13.71
C ASP A 154 -12.28 -11.99 -13.08
N THR A 155 -11.64 -11.10 -12.31
CA THR A 155 -12.33 -10.00 -11.61
C THR A 155 -12.53 -8.77 -12.49
N ILE A 156 -11.48 -8.35 -13.22
CA ILE A 156 -11.42 -7.09 -13.99
C ILE A 156 -11.65 -7.37 -15.49
N GLY A 157 -11.26 -8.56 -15.96
CA GLY A 157 -11.37 -9.01 -17.36
C GLY A 157 -10.04 -9.09 -18.12
N GLY A 158 -8.99 -8.45 -17.61
CA GLY A 158 -7.68 -8.47 -18.25
C GLY A 158 -6.63 -7.60 -17.57
N VAL A 159 -5.36 -7.93 -17.85
CA VAL A 159 -4.17 -7.28 -17.28
C VAL A 159 -3.22 -6.85 -18.40
N LEU A 160 -2.63 -5.65 -18.31
CA LEU A 160 -1.66 -5.21 -19.29
C LEU A 160 -0.24 -5.71 -18.98
N ASN A 161 0.52 -6.07 -20.02
CA ASN A 161 1.91 -6.49 -19.94
C ASN A 161 2.84 -5.44 -19.27
N ASN A 162 2.52 -4.15 -19.39
CA ASN A 162 3.25 -3.09 -18.70
C ASN A 162 2.83 -2.89 -17.23
N GLN A 163 1.80 -3.60 -16.75
CA GLN A 163 1.32 -3.55 -15.35
C GLN A 163 1.71 -4.80 -14.55
N LEU A 164 2.19 -5.88 -15.19
CA LEU A 164 2.65 -7.09 -14.50
C LEU A 164 3.67 -6.83 -13.38
N TYR A 165 4.48 -5.78 -13.50
CA TYR A 165 5.45 -5.42 -12.46
C TYR A 165 4.81 -4.96 -11.14
N LEU A 166 3.54 -4.54 -11.16
CA LEU A 166 2.75 -4.13 -9.99
C LEU A 166 2.15 -5.31 -9.21
N ARG A 167 2.36 -6.55 -9.68
CA ARG A 167 1.85 -7.78 -9.04
C ARG A 167 2.91 -8.59 -8.32
N TYR A 168 4.17 -8.14 -8.35
CA TYR A 168 5.25 -8.74 -7.57
C TYR A 168 5.04 -8.44 -6.08
N PRO A 169 5.46 -9.35 -5.18
CA PRO A 169 5.44 -9.09 -3.73
C PRO A 169 6.23 -7.83 -3.37
N GLU A 170 5.85 -7.18 -2.27
CA GLU A 170 6.52 -5.97 -1.79
C GLU A 170 8.02 -6.24 -1.53
N GLY A 171 8.86 -5.25 -1.84
CA GLY A 171 10.32 -5.39 -1.81
C GLY A 171 10.94 -6.17 -2.99
N ILE A 172 10.20 -7.07 -3.66
CA ILE A 172 10.74 -7.93 -4.71
C ILE A 172 10.65 -7.27 -6.10
N LYS A 173 11.81 -6.92 -6.66
CA LYS A 173 11.91 -6.45 -8.06
C LYS A 173 12.03 -7.63 -9.02
N GLY A 174 11.02 -7.83 -9.87
CA GLY A 174 11.02 -8.89 -10.88
C GLY A 174 12.27 -8.88 -11.78
N THR A 175 13.07 -9.93 -11.66
CA THR A 175 14.27 -10.20 -12.49
C THR A 175 13.90 -10.45 -13.96
N THR A 176 14.90 -10.52 -14.84
CA THR A 176 14.68 -10.90 -16.25
C THR A 176 14.21 -12.35 -16.39
N GLU A 177 14.65 -13.24 -15.50
CA GLU A 177 14.31 -14.67 -15.50
C GLU A 177 12.87 -14.91 -15.05
N THR A 178 12.45 -14.33 -13.91
CA THR A 178 11.04 -14.40 -13.45
C THR A 178 10.08 -13.82 -14.48
N LYS A 179 10.46 -12.74 -15.18
CA LYS A 179 9.67 -12.15 -16.28
C LYS A 179 9.61 -13.03 -17.54
N ALA A 180 10.59 -13.91 -17.77
CA ALA A 180 10.55 -14.87 -18.86
C ALA A 180 9.64 -16.05 -18.48
N MET A 181 9.89 -16.68 -17.33
CA MET A 181 9.09 -17.80 -16.80
C MET A 181 7.60 -17.45 -16.69
N LEU A 182 7.26 -16.26 -16.17
CA LEU A 182 5.88 -15.79 -16.08
C LEU A 182 5.21 -15.68 -17.46
N LYS A 183 5.93 -15.21 -18.48
CA LYS A 183 5.39 -15.10 -19.85
C LYS A 183 5.23 -16.44 -20.52
N ASP A 184 6.16 -17.36 -20.29
CA ASP A 184 6.09 -18.71 -20.83
C ASP A 184 4.92 -19.49 -20.18
N LEU A 185 4.68 -19.30 -18.88
CA LEU A 185 3.48 -19.82 -18.20
C LEU A 185 2.19 -19.20 -18.74
N LEU A 186 2.08 -17.87 -18.80
CA LEU A 186 0.91 -17.17 -19.39
C LEU A 186 0.67 -17.51 -20.86
N ALA A 187 1.69 -17.95 -21.60
CA ALA A 187 1.56 -18.43 -22.98
C ALA A 187 1.25 -19.94 -23.08
N SER A 188 1.43 -20.70 -22.00
CA SER A 188 1.08 -22.12 -21.93
C SER A 188 -0.33 -22.39 -21.39
N ASP A 189 -0.94 -21.41 -20.72
CA ASP A 189 -2.34 -21.48 -20.26
C ASP A 189 -3.32 -21.24 -21.42
N GLU A 190 -4.02 -22.31 -21.84
CA GLU A 190 -5.03 -22.26 -22.91
C GLU A 190 -6.21 -21.31 -22.61
N THR A 191 -6.42 -20.96 -21.34
CA THR A 191 -7.50 -20.08 -20.90
C THR A 191 -7.17 -18.59 -21.01
N ILE A 192 -5.90 -18.24 -21.27
CA ILE A 192 -5.42 -16.87 -21.39
C ILE A 192 -5.01 -16.58 -22.84
N ALA A 193 -5.61 -15.54 -23.43
CA ALA A 193 -5.23 -15.03 -24.74
C ALA A 193 -4.46 -13.71 -24.61
N VAL A 194 -3.57 -13.45 -25.57
CA VAL A 194 -2.77 -12.21 -25.63
C VAL A 194 -3.17 -11.38 -26.84
N HIS A 195 -3.63 -10.15 -26.61
CA HIS A 195 -3.93 -9.19 -27.68
C HIS A 195 -2.93 -8.03 -27.67
N LYS A 196 -2.43 -7.64 -28.85
CA LYS A 196 -1.47 -6.53 -29.00
C LYS A 196 -2.21 -5.26 -29.41
N LEU A 197 -2.29 -4.31 -28.47
CA LEU A 197 -2.93 -3.01 -28.67
C LEU A 197 -1.97 -2.02 -29.35
N ASP A 198 -0.70 -2.01 -28.93
CA ASP A 198 0.37 -1.18 -29.48
C ASP A 198 1.74 -1.83 -29.22
N LYS A 199 2.81 -1.29 -29.80
CA LYS A 199 4.22 -1.70 -29.62
C LYS A 199 4.64 -1.90 -28.15
N PHE A 200 4.03 -1.16 -27.22
CA PHE A 200 4.34 -1.23 -25.79
C PHE A 200 3.21 -1.83 -24.92
N ARG A 201 2.03 -2.08 -25.50
CA ARG A 201 0.83 -2.51 -24.76
C ARG A 201 0.28 -3.81 -25.31
N SER A 202 0.22 -4.82 -24.47
CA SER A 202 -0.45 -6.09 -24.76
C SER A 202 -1.34 -6.44 -23.57
N LEU A 203 -2.55 -6.89 -23.86
CA LEU A 203 -3.56 -7.28 -22.88
C LEU A 203 -3.59 -8.80 -22.78
N TYR A 204 -3.46 -9.33 -21.57
CA TYR A 204 -3.82 -10.72 -21.23
C TYR A 204 -5.30 -10.71 -20.82
N TYR A 205 -6.10 -11.60 -21.39
CA TYR A 205 -7.56 -11.65 -21.18
C TYR A 205 -8.05 -13.09 -21.35
N ARG A 206 -9.25 -13.41 -20.84
CA ARG A 206 -9.79 -14.78 -20.94
C ARG A 206 -10.13 -15.15 -22.39
N THR A 207 -9.67 -16.32 -22.83
CA THR A 207 -9.92 -16.85 -24.19
C THR A 207 -11.41 -16.87 -24.51
N GLY A 208 -11.80 -16.16 -25.58
CA GLY A 208 -13.19 -16.06 -26.06
C GLY A 208 -13.90 -14.73 -25.75
N ALA A 209 -13.32 -13.84 -24.94
CA ALA A 209 -13.81 -12.47 -24.80
C ALA A 209 -13.34 -11.57 -25.98
N ASP A 210 -14.03 -10.44 -26.21
CA ASP A 210 -13.60 -9.42 -27.17
C ASP A 210 -12.51 -8.53 -26.53
N PRO A 211 -11.26 -8.52 -27.04
CA PRO A 211 -10.16 -7.79 -26.41
C PRO A 211 -10.33 -6.27 -26.50
N ASP A 212 -10.94 -5.73 -27.56
CA ASP A 212 -11.11 -4.28 -27.72
C ASP A 212 -12.22 -3.76 -26.79
N ALA A 213 -13.33 -4.48 -26.69
CA ALA A 213 -14.38 -4.19 -25.71
C ALA A 213 -13.87 -4.35 -24.28
N THR A 214 -13.05 -5.36 -24.00
CA THR A 214 -12.43 -5.58 -22.67
C THR A 214 -11.48 -4.45 -22.32
N TYR A 215 -10.57 -4.06 -23.23
CA TYR A 215 -9.69 -2.92 -23.03
C TYR A 215 -10.47 -1.62 -22.77
N LYS A 216 -11.50 -1.34 -23.58
CA LYS A 216 -12.33 -0.14 -23.40
C LYS A 216 -13.13 -0.15 -22.09
N ARG A 217 -13.57 -1.31 -21.61
CA ARG A 217 -14.27 -1.44 -20.31
C ARG A 217 -13.36 -1.12 -19.12
N ILE A 218 -12.07 -1.46 -19.21
CA ILE A 218 -11.11 -1.33 -18.10
C ILE A 218 -10.35 0.01 -18.15
N PHE A 219 -10.10 0.55 -19.35
CA PHE A 219 -9.18 1.68 -19.57
C PHE A 219 -9.71 2.80 -20.50
N GLY A 220 -10.98 2.75 -20.94
CA GLY A 220 -11.55 3.64 -21.97
C GLY A 220 -12.72 4.50 -21.53
#